data_AF-A0A973JGD9-F1
#
_entry.id   AF-A0A973JGD9-F1
#
_cell.length_a   1.000
_cell.length_b   1.000
_cell.length_c   1.000
_cell.angle_alpha   90.00
_cell.angle_beta   90.00
_cell.angle_gamma   90.00
#
_symmetry.space_group_name_H-M   'P 1'
#
loop_
_entity.id
_entity.type
_entity.pdbx_description
1 polymer ?
#
loop_
_entity_poly.entity_id
_entity_poly.type
_entity_poly.pdbx_seq_one_letter_code
_entity_poly.pdbx_strand_id
1 'polypeptide(L)'
;MGKPNARPMALRAAKIDAYRNLLEVTKGVRVDSTTIVKDFTVESDVINAQVDGLVKGAMVANQEYMSDGTVEVTLRMPLSGGFSQIIIPKALGKRPEATPPSPPPAVPPETPAAPPETPVTPPETPAAPAPSAPAPAGEVYTGMVVDARGLQARPAMAPKVIDENGKEVYGSMNVDKEYAVQQGMSGYARDLTAAQSNPRVTNNPVSVKGIKTEGPGRADIVISNADADKIRGVSENLTFLKKCRVMIVLD
;
A
#
# COMPACT_ATOMS: atom_id res chain seq x y z
N MET A 1 -37.62 -7.28 -36.04
CA MET A 1 -37.38 -5.83 -36.18
C MET A 1 -37.71 -5.14 -34.85
N GLY A 2 -36.73 -4.90 -33.98
CA GLY A 2 -36.96 -4.25 -32.67
C GLY A 2 -37.46 -2.81 -32.85
N LYS A 3 -38.48 -2.40 -32.07
CA LYS A 3 -39.14 -1.09 -32.20
C LYS A 3 -38.12 0.07 -32.06
N PRO A 4 -38.20 1.16 -32.85
CA PRO A 4 -37.25 2.29 -32.79
C PRO A 4 -37.07 2.91 -31.40
N ASN A 5 -38.08 2.81 -30.53
CA ASN A 5 -38.05 3.31 -29.15
C ASN A 5 -37.38 2.35 -28.13
N ALA A 6 -37.03 1.11 -28.52
CA ALA A 6 -36.41 0.14 -27.63
C ALA A 6 -34.91 0.41 -27.43
N ARG A 7 -34.22 0.94 -28.45
CA ARG A 7 -32.76 1.17 -28.41
C ARG A 7 -32.33 2.23 -27.39
N PRO A 8 -33.01 3.40 -27.28
CA PRO A 8 -32.67 4.39 -26.25
C PRO A 8 -32.95 3.91 -24.82
N MET A 9 -33.97 3.06 -24.64
CA MET A 9 -34.27 2.47 -23.32
C MET A 9 -33.25 1.42 -22.93
N ALA A 10 -32.87 0.52 -23.86
CA ALA A 10 -31.83 -0.48 -23.64
C ALA A 10 -30.48 0.17 -23.26
N LEU A 11 -30.09 1.26 -23.95
CA LEU A 11 -28.89 2.00 -23.59
C LEU A 11 -28.94 2.59 -22.17
N ARG A 12 -30.08 3.15 -21.77
CA ARG A 12 -30.24 3.70 -20.41
C ARG A 12 -30.16 2.61 -19.35
N ALA A 13 -30.78 1.47 -19.58
CA ALA A 13 -30.71 0.32 -18.68
C ALA A 13 -29.25 -0.17 -18.55
N ALA A 14 -28.56 -0.39 -19.68
CA ALA A 14 -27.17 -0.82 -19.70
C ALA A 14 -26.24 0.16 -18.97
N LYS A 15 -26.44 1.47 -19.13
CA LYS A 15 -25.68 2.49 -18.38
C LYS A 15 -25.91 2.39 -16.87
N ILE A 16 -27.17 2.27 -16.43
CA ILE A 16 -27.52 2.17 -15.00
C ILE A 16 -26.87 0.93 -14.38
N ASP A 17 -26.93 -0.21 -15.08
CA ASP A 17 -26.32 -1.45 -14.60
C ASP A 17 -24.78 -1.34 -14.58
N ALA A 18 -24.17 -0.72 -15.59
CA ALA A 18 -22.73 -0.47 -15.61
C ALA A 18 -22.29 0.42 -14.45
N TYR A 19 -23.04 1.48 -14.10
CA TYR A 19 -22.74 2.32 -12.93
C TYR A 19 -22.86 1.55 -11.61
N ARG A 20 -23.89 0.69 -11.48
CA ARG A 20 -24.06 -0.17 -10.30
C ARG A 20 -22.86 -1.13 -10.14
N ASN A 21 -22.48 -1.79 -11.22
CA ASN A 21 -21.36 -2.73 -11.23
C ASN A 21 -20.04 -2.01 -10.93
N LEU A 22 -19.83 -0.82 -11.51
CA LEU A 22 -18.64 -0.02 -11.23
C LEU A 22 -18.57 0.40 -9.76
N LEU A 23 -19.69 0.79 -9.15
CA LEU A 23 -19.73 1.11 -7.72
C LEU A 23 -19.39 -0.11 -6.86
N GLU A 24 -19.92 -1.28 -7.19
CA GLU A 24 -19.63 -2.52 -6.47
C GLU A 24 -18.14 -2.90 -6.56
N VAL A 25 -17.57 -2.86 -7.76
CA VAL A 25 -16.14 -3.10 -7.99
C VAL A 25 -15.30 -2.08 -7.22
N THR A 26 -15.70 -0.81 -7.23
CA THR A 26 -15.00 0.27 -6.50
C THR A 26 -15.01 0.02 -4.99
N LYS A 27 -16.13 -0.43 -4.42
CA LYS A 27 -16.23 -0.79 -2.99
C LYS A 27 -15.37 -2.01 -2.62
N GLY A 28 -15.15 -2.91 -3.57
CA GLY A 28 -14.25 -4.06 -3.42
C GLY A 28 -12.76 -3.73 -3.52
N VAL A 29 -12.39 -2.50 -3.92
CA VAL A 29 -10.98 -2.10 -4.02
C VAL A 29 -10.33 -2.14 -2.65
N ARG A 30 -9.16 -2.78 -2.59
CA ARG A 30 -8.39 -2.87 -1.36
C ARG A 30 -7.61 -1.60 -1.10
N VAL A 31 -7.71 -1.10 0.12
CA VAL A 31 -6.97 0.08 0.56
C VAL A 31 -5.64 -0.34 1.13
N ASP A 32 -5.63 -1.26 2.10
CA ASP A 32 -4.43 -1.83 2.71
C ASP A 32 -4.64 -3.31 3.04
N SER A 33 -3.71 -3.95 3.77
CA SER A 33 -3.82 -5.36 4.13
C SER A 33 -5.00 -5.71 5.05
N THR A 34 -5.68 -4.75 5.65
CA THR A 34 -6.77 -4.97 6.61
C THR A 34 -8.10 -4.37 6.18
N THR A 35 -8.08 -3.36 5.30
CA THR A 35 -9.27 -2.58 4.94
C THR A 35 -9.50 -2.53 3.44
N ILE A 36 -10.79 -2.47 3.08
CA ILE A 36 -11.28 -2.21 1.72
C ILE A 36 -12.10 -0.92 1.70
N VAL A 37 -12.35 -0.38 0.50
CA VAL A 37 -13.10 0.88 0.34
C VAL A 37 -14.48 0.81 0.98
N LYS A 38 -15.12 -0.36 0.93
CA LYS A 38 -16.40 -0.61 1.59
C LYS A 38 -16.39 -0.23 3.08
N ASP A 39 -15.32 -0.55 3.81
CA ASP A 39 -15.23 -0.28 5.25
C ASP A 39 -15.29 1.23 5.52
N PHE A 40 -14.58 2.02 4.72
CA PHE A 40 -14.62 3.49 4.82
C PHE A 40 -15.97 4.08 4.44
N THR A 41 -16.68 3.49 3.48
CA THR A 41 -18.03 3.94 3.08
C THR A 41 -19.11 3.58 4.10
N VAL A 42 -18.86 2.59 4.96
CA VAL A 42 -19.72 2.24 6.10
C VAL A 42 -19.42 3.16 7.28
N GLU A 43 -18.15 3.49 7.49
CA GLU A 43 -17.70 4.36 8.58
C GLU A 43 -18.12 5.84 8.36
N SER A 44 -18.28 6.29 7.11
CA SER A 44 -18.56 7.70 6.82
C SER A 44 -19.47 7.90 5.60
N ASP A 45 -20.64 8.50 5.85
CA ASP A 45 -21.60 8.89 4.79
C ASP A 45 -21.01 9.91 3.82
N VAL A 46 -20.10 10.78 4.29
CA VAL A 46 -19.38 11.75 3.45
C VAL A 46 -18.53 11.01 2.41
N ILE A 47 -17.80 9.97 2.83
CA ILE A 47 -16.99 9.14 1.91
C ILE A 47 -17.90 8.41 0.94
N ASN A 48 -18.98 7.82 1.44
CA ASN A 48 -19.96 7.11 0.63
C ASN A 48 -20.49 8.00 -0.51
N ALA A 49 -20.95 9.21 -0.16
CA ALA A 49 -21.44 10.20 -1.11
C ALA A 49 -20.37 10.67 -2.11
N GLN A 50 -19.12 10.84 -1.67
CA GLN A 50 -18.01 11.22 -2.55
C GLN A 50 -17.63 10.09 -3.53
N VAL A 51 -17.57 8.85 -3.06
CA VAL A 51 -17.32 7.67 -3.91
C VAL A 51 -18.44 7.50 -4.94
N ASP A 52 -19.70 7.63 -4.52
CA ASP A 52 -20.85 7.61 -5.44
C ASP A 52 -20.78 8.73 -6.48
N GLY A 53 -20.38 9.94 -6.05
CA GLY A 53 -20.18 11.08 -6.94
C GLY A 53 -19.11 10.83 -8.01
N LEU A 54 -17.98 10.23 -7.63
CA LEU A 54 -16.91 9.88 -8.56
C LEU A 54 -17.35 8.79 -9.56
N VAL A 55 -18.05 7.76 -9.08
CA VAL A 55 -18.56 6.70 -9.96
C VAL A 55 -19.57 7.25 -10.96
N LYS A 56 -20.45 8.16 -10.55
CA LYS A 56 -21.37 8.86 -11.48
C LYS A 56 -20.63 9.70 -12.53
N GLY A 57 -19.45 10.21 -12.19
CA GLY A 57 -18.54 10.91 -13.11
C GLY A 57 -17.69 9.99 -13.99
N ALA A 58 -17.87 8.66 -13.94
CA ALA A 58 -17.09 7.73 -14.74
C ALA A 58 -17.27 7.95 -16.24
N MET A 59 -16.18 7.74 -16.98
CA MET A 59 -16.15 7.92 -18.43
C MET A 59 -16.67 6.67 -19.14
N VAL A 60 -17.46 6.86 -20.19
CA VAL A 60 -17.82 5.77 -21.10
C VAL A 60 -16.61 5.46 -21.97
N ALA A 61 -16.05 4.26 -21.79
CA ALA A 61 -14.92 3.77 -22.57
C ALA A 61 -15.37 3.15 -23.90
N ASN A 62 -16.47 2.39 -23.88
CA ASN A 62 -17.05 1.77 -25.06
C ASN A 62 -18.59 1.75 -24.96
N GLN A 63 -19.26 1.81 -26.11
CA GLN A 63 -20.70 1.66 -26.22
C GLN A 63 -21.02 0.95 -27.54
N GLU A 64 -21.57 -0.26 -27.47
CA GLU A 64 -21.80 -1.12 -28.63
C GLU A 64 -23.26 -1.58 -28.71
N TYR A 65 -23.82 -1.58 -29.93
CA TYR A 65 -25.15 -2.09 -30.21
C TYR A 65 -25.04 -3.42 -30.95
N MET A 66 -25.51 -4.48 -30.32
CA MET A 66 -25.46 -5.82 -30.88
C MET A 66 -26.62 -6.06 -31.87
N SER A 67 -26.45 -7.06 -32.75
CA SER A 67 -27.43 -7.41 -33.79
C SER A 67 -28.73 -8.00 -33.24
N ASP A 68 -28.68 -8.60 -32.05
CA ASP A 68 -29.81 -9.13 -31.28
C ASP A 68 -30.65 -8.03 -30.59
N GLY A 69 -30.16 -6.77 -30.61
CA GLY A 69 -30.80 -5.63 -29.96
C GLY A 69 -30.28 -5.34 -28.54
N THR A 70 -29.30 -6.10 -28.06
CA THR A 70 -28.60 -5.86 -26.79
C THR A 70 -27.65 -4.67 -26.92
N VAL A 71 -27.37 -4.00 -25.79
CA VAL A 71 -26.43 -2.88 -25.72
C VAL A 71 -25.39 -3.17 -24.65
N GLU A 72 -24.11 -3.09 -25.01
CA GLU A 72 -22.99 -3.21 -24.08
C GLU A 72 -22.42 -1.81 -23.80
N VAL A 73 -22.15 -1.53 -22.53
CA VAL A 73 -21.55 -0.27 -22.08
C VAL A 73 -20.40 -0.58 -21.14
N THR A 74 -19.22 -0.07 -21.49
CA THR A 74 -18.02 -0.18 -20.65
C THR A 74 -17.73 1.16 -20.03
N LEU A 75 -17.72 1.23 -18.69
CA LEU A 75 -17.32 2.41 -17.93
C LEU A 75 -15.88 2.26 -17.44
N ARG A 76 -15.17 3.39 -17.34
CA ARG A 76 -13.84 3.46 -16.73
C ARG A 76 -13.76 4.62 -15.74
N MET A 77 -13.04 4.40 -14.65
CA MET A 77 -12.74 5.41 -13.63
C MET A 77 -11.29 5.25 -13.16
N PRO A 78 -10.49 6.31 -13.13
CA PRO A 78 -9.15 6.25 -12.54
C PRO A 78 -9.25 6.11 -11.02
N LEU A 79 -8.41 5.22 -10.44
CA LEU A 79 -8.26 5.12 -8.99
C LEU A 79 -7.31 6.18 -8.42
N SER A 80 -6.49 6.81 -9.26
CA SER A 80 -5.64 7.95 -8.90
C SER A 80 -6.42 9.27 -8.91
N GLY A 81 -5.81 10.34 -8.39
CA GLY A 81 -6.42 11.66 -8.35
C GLY A 81 -7.56 11.73 -7.35
N GLY A 82 -8.75 12.13 -7.80
CA GLY A 82 -9.90 12.40 -6.93
C GLY A 82 -10.30 11.22 -6.04
N PHE A 83 -10.20 9.98 -6.54
CA PHE A 83 -10.49 8.80 -5.71
C PHE A 83 -9.42 8.58 -4.63
N SER A 84 -8.13 8.63 -5.00
CA SER A 84 -7.03 8.57 -4.06
C SER A 84 -7.09 9.68 -3.00
N GLN A 85 -7.52 10.91 -3.34
CA GLN A 85 -7.64 12.02 -2.37
C GLN A 85 -8.59 11.72 -1.23
N ILE A 86 -9.62 10.91 -1.46
CA ILE A 86 -10.60 10.56 -0.44
C ILE A 86 -10.07 9.43 0.45
N ILE A 87 -9.48 8.41 -0.17
CA ILE A 87 -9.15 7.15 0.49
C ILE A 87 -7.74 7.14 1.10
N ILE A 88 -6.73 7.57 0.33
CA ILE A 88 -5.32 7.47 0.72
C ILE A 88 -4.99 8.26 1.98
N PRO A 89 -5.42 9.52 2.18
CA PRO A 89 -5.09 10.26 3.40
C PRO A 89 -5.58 9.59 4.68
N LYS A 90 -6.73 8.89 4.63
CA LYS A 90 -7.24 8.13 5.77
C LYS A 90 -6.46 6.84 6.01
N ALA A 91 -6.06 6.16 4.94
CA ALA A 91 -5.22 4.96 5.02
C ALA A 91 -3.82 5.27 5.58
N LEU A 92 -3.19 6.35 5.11
CA LEU A 92 -1.87 6.79 5.59
C LEU A 92 -1.96 7.47 6.97
N GLY A 93 -3.09 8.10 7.29
CA GLY A 93 -3.33 8.78 8.57
C GLY A 93 -3.68 7.84 9.73
N LYS A 94 -4.10 6.60 9.45
CA LYS A 94 -4.14 5.54 10.46
C LYS A 94 -2.69 5.18 10.81
N ARG A 95 -2.17 5.80 11.86
CA ARG A 95 -1.02 5.29 12.60
C ARG A 95 -1.31 3.81 12.89
N PRO A 96 -0.35 2.89 12.76
CA PRO A 96 -0.50 1.63 13.47
C PRO A 96 -0.63 2.03 14.95
N GLU A 97 -1.85 1.99 15.45
CA GLU A 97 -2.08 1.82 16.86
C GLU A 97 -1.42 0.48 17.14
N ALA A 98 -0.17 0.53 17.60
CA ALA A 98 0.47 -0.61 18.19
C ALA A 98 -0.55 -1.11 19.21
N THR A 99 -1.16 -2.26 18.96
CA THR A 99 -1.90 -2.94 20.00
C THR A 99 -0.91 -3.07 21.15
N PRO A 100 -1.16 -2.44 22.31
CA PRO A 100 -0.26 -2.61 23.43
C PRO A 100 -0.13 -4.12 23.66
N PRO A 101 1.09 -4.67 23.79
CA PRO A 101 1.22 -6.08 24.13
C PRO A 101 0.40 -6.30 25.39
N SER A 102 -0.51 -7.27 25.32
CA SER A 102 -1.31 -7.65 26.46
C SER A 102 -0.37 -7.89 27.64
N PRO A 103 -0.64 -7.31 28.82
CA PRO A 103 0.25 -7.47 29.96
C PRO A 103 0.40 -8.98 30.26
N PRO A 104 1.62 -9.49 30.51
CA PRO A 104 1.81 -10.87 30.93
C PRO A 104 1.04 -11.13 32.24
N PRO A 105 0.53 -12.35 32.46
CA PRO A 105 -0.25 -12.66 33.66
C PRO A 105 0.55 -12.36 34.92
N ALA A 106 -0.07 -11.58 35.81
CA ALA A 106 0.48 -11.16 37.09
C ALA A 106 0.85 -12.36 37.96
N VAL A 107 2.13 -12.45 38.33
CA VAL A 107 2.59 -13.26 39.45
C VAL A 107 2.46 -12.41 40.72
N PRO A 108 1.85 -12.90 41.82
CA PRO A 108 1.51 -12.11 43.01
C PRO A 108 2.75 -11.67 43.83
N PRO A 109 2.60 -10.67 44.72
CA PRO A 109 3.71 -9.91 45.30
C PRO A 109 4.27 -10.58 46.56
N GLU A 110 5.60 -10.62 46.70
CA GLU A 110 6.23 -10.72 48.01
C GLU A 110 6.86 -9.38 48.42
N THR A 111 6.63 -9.07 49.69
CA THR A 111 6.84 -7.81 50.42
C THR A 111 8.32 -7.59 50.80
N PRO A 112 8.73 -6.33 51.08
CA PRO A 112 10.13 -5.86 51.06
C PRO A 112 10.93 -6.12 52.34
N ALA A 113 12.25 -6.20 52.21
CA ALA A 113 13.19 -5.95 53.31
C ALA A 113 14.37 -5.10 52.82
N ALA A 114 14.73 -4.11 53.65
CA ALA A 114 15.65 -3.00 53.38
C ALA A 114 17.14 -3.40 53.63
N PRO A 115 18.12 -2.46 53.48
CA PRO A 115 19.50 -2.71 53.01
C PRO A 115 20.50 -3.08 54.14
N PRO A 116 21.78 -3.37 53.79
CA PRO A 116 22.81 -2.36 54.08
C PRO A 116 24.02 -2.29 53.12
N GLU A 117 24.54 -1.05 53.03
CA GLU A 117 25.95 -0.63 53.04
C GLU A 117 26.99 -1.10 51.99
N THR A 118 27.58 -0.08 51.35
CA THR A 118 28.77 -0.05 50.47
C THR A 118 30.07 -0.53 51.16
N PRO A 119 31.12 -0.95 50.42
CA PRO A 119 32.16 0.02 50.03
C PRO A 119 32.85 -0.20 48.65
N VAL A 120 32.98 0.91 47.91
CA VAL A 120 34.06 1.35 46.99
C VAL A 120 35.12 0.35 46.46
N THR A 121 35.25 0.28 45.12
CA THR A 121 36.50 0.46 44.29
C THR A 121 36.23 0.11 42.81
N PRO A 122 37.13 0.39 41.84
CA PRO A 122 37.36 1.63 41.06
C PRO A 122 36.73 1.58 39.63
N PRO A 123 36.80 2.66 38.81
CA PRO A 123 36.07 2.73 37.53
C PRO A 123 36.70 1.81 36.48
N GLU A 124 35.93 0.83 35.99
CA GLU A 124 36.27 0.15 34.74
C GLU A 124 36.15 1.15 33.59
N THR A 125 37.27 1.29 32.89
CA THR A 125 37.45 2.00 31.63
C THR A 125 36.32 1.66 30.64
N PRO A 126 35.71 2.64 29.95
CA PRO A 126 34.74 2.37 28.90
C PRO A 126 35.36 1.45 27.86
N ALA A 127 34.84 0.22 27.74
CA ALA A 127 35.12 -0.63 26.61
C ALA A 127 34.70 0.14 25.35
N ALA A 128 35.70 0.49 24.55
CA ALA A 128 35.52 1.09 23.24
C ALA A 128 34.47 0.30 22.46
N PRO A 129 33.52 0.97 21.77
CA PRO A 129 32.65 0.26 20.85
C PRO A 129 33.54 -0.41 19.80
N ALA A 130 33.40 -1.73 19.67
CA ALA A 130 33.99 -2.46 18.56
C ALA A 130 33.60 -1.75 17.26
N PRO A 131 34.53 -1.58 16.30
CA PRO A 131 34.24 -0.88 15.06
C PRO A 131 33.10 -1.61 14.35
N SER A 132 31.93 -0.97 14.33
CA SER A 132 30.84 -1.33 13.45
C SER A 132 31.44 -1.49 12.06
N ALA A 133 31.30 -2.69 11.49
CA ALA A 133 31.72 -2.97 10.14
C ALA A 133 31.26 -1.82 9.23
N PRO A 134 32.10 -1.34 8.30
CA PRO A 134 31.73 -0.23 7.44
C PRO A 134 30.43 -0.58 6.74
N ALA A 135 29.38 0.23 6.97
CA ALA A 135 28.14 0.14 6.22
C ALA A 135 28.52 0.10 4.73
N PRO A 136 27.98 -0.85 3.94
CA PRO A 136 28.36 -0.97 2.54
C PRO A 136 28.16 0.38 1.86
N ALA A 137 29.18 0.80 1.09
CA ALA A 137 29.16 2.05 0.34
C ALA A 137 27.82 2.17 -0.38
N GLY A 138 27.02 3.12 0.08
CA GLY A 138 25.62 3.20 -0.26
C GLY A 138 25.42 3.57 -1.71
N GLU A 139 24.89 2.65 -2.50
CA GLU A 139 24.49 2.95 -3.86
C GLU A 139 23.17 3.75 -3.86
N VAL A 140 23.16 4.85 -4.62
CA VAL A 140 21.97 5.69 -4.77
C VAL A 140 21.06 5.08 -5.82
N TYR A 141 19.85 4.75 -5.40
CA TYR A 141 18.80 4.25 -6.27
C TYR A 141 17.81 5.34 -6.61
N THR A 142 17.14 5.13 -7.73
CA THR A 142 16.21 6.09 -8.31
C THR A 142 14.75 5.65 -8.18
N GLY A 143 14.54 4.39 -7.76
CA GLY A 143 13.28 3.73 -7.49
C GLY A 143 13.49 2.36 -6.85
N MET A 144 12.40 1.66 -6.52
CA MET A 144 12.41 0.30 -5.98
C MET A 144 11.46 -0.61 -6.75
N VAL A 145 11.91 -1.82 -7.05
CA VAL A 145 11.12 -2.89 -7.63
C VAL A 145 11.09 -4.05 -6.64
N VAL A 146 9.89 -4.46 -6.24
CA VAL A 146 9.68 -5.55 -5.28
C VAL A 146 9.14 -6.77 -6.04
N ASP A 147 9.91 -7.85 -6.09
CA ASP A 147 9.43 -9.12 -6.66
C ASP A 147 8.64 -9.89 -5.59
N ALA A 148 7.32 -9.88 -5.71
CA ALA A 148 6.40 -10.57 -4.81
C ALA A 148 5.66 -11.75 -5.48
N ARG A 149 6.17 -12.22 -6.63
CA ARG A 149 5.65 -13.41 -7.33
C ARG A 149 5.82 -14.66 -6.47
N GLY A 150 4.88 -15.59 -6.60
CA GLY A 150 4.82 -16.82 -5.80
C GLY A 150 4.38 -16.62 -4.35
N LEU A 151 4.17 -15.38 -3.90
CA LEU A 151 3.73 -15.08 -2.53
C LEU A 151 2.20 -14.92 -2.42
N GLN A 152 1.47 -15.02 -3.53
CA GLN A 152 0.02 -14.75 -3.59
C GLN A 152 -0.31 -13.35 -3.06
N ALA A 153 0.62 -12.42 -3.24
CA ALA A 153 0.46 -11.01 -2.91
C ALA A 153 -0.66 -10.42 -3.76
N ARG A 154 -1.43 -9.52 -3.17
CA ARG A 154 -2.59 -8.92 -3.84
C ARG A 154 -2.44 -7.40 -3.87
N PRO A 155 -2.88 -6.76 -4.96
CA PRO A 155 -2.77 -5.31 -5.08
C PRO A 155 -3.64 -4.61 -4.04
N ALA A 156 -3.12 -3.47 -3.57
CA ALA A 156 -3.80 -2.52 -2.70
C ALA A 156 -3.42 -1.08 -3.08
N MET A 157 -4.23 -0.10 -2.66
CA MET A 157 -3.95 1.31 -2.90
C MET A 157 -2.79 1.85 -2.06
N ALA A 158 -2.62 1.33 -0.84
CA ALA A 158 -1.58 1.70 0.12
C ALA A 158 -0.89 0.43 0.67
N PRO A 159 -0.12 -0.28 -0.17
CA PRO A 159 0.67 -1.42 0.29
C PRO A 159 1.83 -0.96 1.18
N LYS A 160 2.29 -1.87 2.05
CA LYS A 160 3.48 -1.65 2.88
C LYS A 160 4.57 -2.63 2.50
N VAL A 161 5.81 -2.18 2.58
CA VAL A 161 6.99 -3.04 2.55
C VAL A 161 7.65 -2.95 3.91
N ILE A 162 7.78 -4.10 4.57
CA ILE A 162 8.36 -4.22 5.91
C ILE A 162 9.57 -5.16 5.86
N ASP A 163 10.46 -5.03 6.82
CA ASP A 163 11.55 -5.99 6.99
C ASP A 163 11.12 -7.17 7.88
N GLU A 164 12.04 -8.11 8.10
CA GLU A 164 11.77 -9.34 8.88
C GLU A 164 11.47 -9.06 10.35
N ASN A 165 11.87 -7.88 10.86
CA ASN A 165 11.59 -7.41 12.22
C ASN A 165 10.26 -6.64 12.31
N GLY A 166 9.51 -6.52 11.21
CA GLY A 166 8.25 -5.78 11.14
C GLY A 166 8.42 -4.27 11.05
N LYS A 167 9.63 -3.77 10.84
CA LYS A 167 9.87 -2.32 10.70
C LYS A 167 9.59 -1.90 9.26
N GLU A 168 8.82 -0.81 9.12
CA GLU A 168 8.42 -0.28 7.82
C GLU A 168 9.65 0.22 7.02
N VAL A 169 9.80 -0.29 5.80
CA VAL A 169 10.76 0.18 4.80
C VAL A 169 10.08 1.20 3.90
N TYR A 170 8.87 0.87 3.46
CA TYR A 170 8.03 1.69 2.61
C TYR A 170 6.56 1.60 3.03
N GLY A 171 5.85 2.73 3.04
CA GLY A 171 4.46 2.76 3.49
C GLY A 171 4.04 4.14 3.98
N SER A 172 3.14 4.17 4.96
CA SER A 172 2.49 5.38 5.48
C SER A 172 3.45 6.41 6.07
N MET A 173 4.62 6.00 6.57
CA MET A 173 5.52 6.92 7.27
C MET A 173 6.46 7.69 6.34
N ASN A 174 6.73 7.16 5.16
CA ASN A 174 7.83 7.61 4.31
C ASN A 174 7.37 8.20 2.98
N VAL A 175 6.07 8.44 2.80
CA VAL A 175 5.48 8.86 1.54
C VAL A 175 4.88 10.27 1.61
N ASP A 176 5.12 11.05 0.55
CA ASP A 176 4.49 12.34 0.35
C ASP A 176 3.06 12.17 -0.20
N LYS A 177 2.10 12.84 0.44
CA LYS A 177 0.67 12.63 0.18
C LYS A 177 0.27 13.11 -1.21
N GLU A 178 0.84 14.20 -1.69
CA GLU A 178 0.55 14.75 -3.01
C GLU A 178 0.98 13.78 -4.11
N TYR A 179 2.18 13.17 -3.97
CA TYR A 179 2.62 12.12 -4.90
C TYR A 179 1.75 10.86 -4.80
N ALA A 180 1.39 10.43 -3.59
CA ALA A 180 0.53 9.27 -3.39
C ALA A 180 -0.87 9.47 -4.03
N VAL A 181 -1.38 10.70 -4.00
CA VAL A 181 -2.65 11.06 -4.62
C VAL A 181 -2.56 11.03 -6.15
N GLN A 182 -1.54 11.66 -6.73
CA GLN A 182 -1.48 11.89 -8.18
C GLN A 182 -1.21 10.60 -8.96
N GLN A 183 -0.27 9.80 -8.51
CA GLN A 183 0.15 8.59 -9.23
C GLN A 183 -0.19 7.29 -8.50
N GLY A 184 -0.48 7.32 -7.19
CA GLY A 184 -0.66 6.13 -6.36
C GLY A 184 0.64 5.68 -5.68
N MET A 185 0.52 5.00 -4.54
CA MET A 185 1.67 4.55 -3.73
C MET A 185 2.58 3.59 -4.50
N SER A 186 2.03 2.66 -5.27
CA SER A 186 2.82 1.71 -6.06
C SER A 186 2.22 1.50 -7.45
N GLY A 187 3.06 1.11 -8.40
CA GLY A 187 2.62 0.49 -9.63
C GLY A 187 2.71 -1.03 -9.52
N TYR A 188 1.90 -1.74 -10.31
CA TYR A 188 1.89 -3.20 -10.34
C TYR A 188 2.22 -3.70 -11.73
N ALA A 189 3.04 -4.74 -11.81
CA ALA A 189 3.40 -5.42 -13.05
C ALA A 189 3.38 -6.95 -12.85
N ARG A 190 3.30 -7.70 -13.94
CA ARG A 190 3.42 -9.17 -13.91
C ARG A 190 4.81 -9.68 -14.27
N ASP A 191 5.64 -8.80 -14.80
CA ASP A 191 6.99 -9.12 -15.25
C ASP A 191 8.02 -8.21 -14.57
N LEU A 192 9.15 -8.81 -14.19
CA LEU A 192 10.20 -8.12 -13.46
C LEU A 192 10.94 -7.12 -14.36
N THR A 193 11.24 -7.51 -15.59
CA THR A 193 11.95 -6.64 -16.54
C THR A 193 11.07 -5.44 -16.91
N ALA A 194 9.78 -5.66 -17.16
CA ALA A 194 8.83 -4.59 -17.40
C ALA A 194 8.70 -3.63 -16.20
N ALA A 195 8.79 -4.14 -14.97
CA ALA A 195 8.79 -3.32 -13.76
C ALA A 195 10.06 -2.47 -13.63
N GLN A 196 11.23 -3.06 -13.92
CA GLN A 196 12.53 -2.38 -13.87
C GLN A 196 12.66 -1.27 -14.92
N SER A 197 12.10 -1.46 -16.12
CA SER A 197 12.10 -0.44 -17.18
C SER A 197 10.95 0.55 -17.08
N ASN A 198 10.11 0.48 -16.04
CA ASN A 198 8.95 1.35 -15.93
C ASN A 198 9.37 2.81 -15.64
N PRO A 199 8.80 3.81 -16.34
CA PRO A 199 9.11 5.22 -16.10
C PRO A 199 8.95 5.68 -14.65
N ARG A 200 8.09 5.00 -13.86
CA ARG A 200 7.88 5.27 -12.44
C ARG A 200 9.13 5.08 -11.58
N VAL A 201 9.94 4.05 -11.86
CA VAL A 201 11.15 3.74 -11.08
C VAL A 201 12.41 4.32 -11.69
N THR A 202 12.30 4.92 -12.88
CA THR A 202 13.37 5.61 -13.61
C THR A 202 14.54 4.66 -13.94
N ASN A 203 15.77 5.16 -14.04
CA ASN A 203 16.85 4.46 -14.77
C ASN A 203 17.70 3.50 -13.92
N ASN A 204 17.68 3.60 -12.59
CA ASN A 204 18.46 2.75 -11.69
C ASN A 204 17.64 2.31 -10.48
N PRO A 205 16.69 1.38 -10.62
CA PRO A 205 15.92 0.87 -9.49
C PRO A 205 16.67 -0.20 -8.70
N VAL A 206 16.52 -0.19 -7.37
CA VAL A 206 16.88 -1.36 -6.57
C VAL A 206 15.84 -2.46 -6.75
N SER A 207 16.30 -3.68 -7.02
CA SER A 207 15.42 -4.85 -7.06
C SER A 207 15.56 -5.61 -5.74
N VAL A 208 14.44 -5.86 -5.07
CA VAL A 208 14.37 -6.59 -3.80
C VAL A 208 13.39 -7.74 -3.93
N LYS A 209 13.66 -8.85 -3.24
CA LYS A 209 12.82 -10.05 -3.27
C LYS A 209 11.94 -10.10 -2.03
N GLY A 210 10.63 -10.26 -2.24
CA GLY A 210 9.71 -10.57 -1.16
C GLY A 210 9.94 -11.99 -0.64
N ILE A 211 9.94 -12.13 0.68
CA ILE A 211 10.08 -13.41 1.39
C ILE A 211 8.69 -13.99 1.70
N LYS A 212 7.77 -13.14 2.16
CA LYS A 212 6.39 -13.50 2.51
C LYS A 212 5.48 -12.27 2.43
N THR A 213 4.18 -12.50 2.50
CA THR A 213 3.19 -11.43 2.71
C THR A 213 2.67 -11.43 4.13
N GLU A 214 2.32 -10.27 4.65
CA GLU A 214 1.68 -10.09 5.95
C GLU A 214 0.26 -9.51 5.81
N GLY A 215 -0.53 -9.70 6.87
CA GLY A 215 -1.90 -9.22 6.98
C GLY A 215 -2.92 -10.08 6.21
N PRO A 216 -4.22 -9.99 6.58
CA PRO A 216 -5.27 -10.83 6.01
C PRO A 216 -5.48 -10.56 4.51
N GLY A 217 -5.19 -9.34 4.06
CA GLY A 217 -5.26 -8.93 2.67
C GLY A 217 -4.06 -9.34 1.83
N ARG A 218 -2.95 -9.78 2.44
CA ARG A 218 -1.69 -10.13 1.74
C ARG A 218 -1.20 -9.02 0.81
N ALA A 219 -1.31 -7.76 1.25
CA ALA A 219 -0.84 -6.61 0.50
C ALA A 219 0.45 -6.01 1.08
N ASP A 220 0.84 -6.45 2.29
CA ASP A 220 2.09 -6.05 2.92
C ASP A 220 3.15 -7.09 2.58
N ILE A 221 4.30 -6.65 2.08
CA ILE A 221 5.37 -7.52 1.59
C ILE A 221 6.55 -7.42 2.54
N VAL A 222 7.04 -8.58 2.99
CA VAL A 222 8.22 -8.68 3.83
C VAL A 222 9.45 -8.91 2.96
N ILE A 223 10.48 -8.09 3.13
CA ILE A 223 11.79 -8.24 2.45
C ILE A 223 12.88 -8.60 3.46
N SER A 224 14.03 -9.05 2.97
CA SER A 224 15.17 -9.39 3.83
C SER A 224 15.69 -8.16 4.59
N ASN A 225 16.22 -8.37 5.79
CA ASN A 225 16.88 -7.30 6.54
C ASN A 225 18.04 -6.67 5.76
N ALA A 226 18.79 -7.48 4.99
CA ALA A 226 19.87 -6.99 4.14
C ALA A 226 19.38 -6.03 3.03
N ASP A 227 18.27 -6.36 2.36
CA ASP A 227 17.67 -5.48 1.35
C ASP A 227 17.09 -4.22 1.99
N ALA A 228 16.48 -4.36 3.17
CA ALA A 228 15.93 -3.25 3.92
C ALA A 228 17.03 -2.26 4.37
N ASP A 229 18.17 -2.76 4.83
CA ASP A 229 19.32 -1.96 5.22
C ASP A 229 19.98 -1.28 4.02
N LYS A 230 20.01 -1.96 2.86
CA LYS A 230 20.48 -1.37 1.60
C LYS A 230 19.62 -0.17 1.16
N ILE A 231 18.31 -0.24 1.35
CA ILE A 231 17.40 0.88 1.05
C ILE A 231 17.55 2.01 2.08
N ARG A 232 17.64 1.69 3.37
CA ARG A 232 17.70 2.70 4.45
C ARG A 232 19.09 3.32 4.63
N GLY A 233 20.15 2.62 4.25
CA GLY A 233 21.54 3.03 4.45
C GLY A 233 21.94 4.29 3.69
N VAL A 234 21.12 4.73 2.72
CA VAL A 234 21.38 5.93 1.92
C VAL A 234 20.20 6.88 2.06
N SER A 235 20.45 8.09 2.58
CA SER A 235 19.39 9.08 2.82
C SER A 235 18.68 9.51 1.54
N GLU A 236 19.41 9.52 0.42
CA GLU A 236 18.93 9.83 -0.92
C GLU A 236 17.89 8.81 -1.39
N ASN A 237 18.00 7.55 -0.96
CA ASN A 237 17.02 6.52 -1.27
C ASN A 237 15.65 6.81 -0.64
N LEU A 238 15.62 7.52 0.50
CA LEU A 238 14.36 7.97 1.10
C LEU A 238 13.63 9.00 0.21
N THR A 239 14.34 9.67 -0.69
CA THR A 239 13.74 10.66 -1.60
C THR A 239 12.88 10.00 -2.67
N PHE A 240 13.30 8.87 -3.23
CA PHE A 240 12.48 8.17 -4.23
C PHE A 240 11.25 7.50 -3.59
N LEU A 241 11.39 7.01 -2.34
CA LEU A 241 10.29 6.45 -1.56
C LEU A 241 9.23 7.52 -1.30
N LYS A 242 9.63 8.72 -0.87
CA LYS A 242 8.72 9.87 -0.73
C LYS A 242 7.93 10.16 -2.00
N LYS A 243 8.59 10.02 -3.16
CA LYS A 243 8.01 10.24 -4.49
C LYS A 243 7.27 9.02 -5.06
N CYS A 244 6.92 8.01 -4.26
CA CYS A 244 6.18 6.80 -4.67
C CYS A 244 6.80 6.04 -5.87
N ARG A 245 8.14 6.07 -6.01
CA ARG A 245 8.83 5.40 -7.11
C ARG A 245 9.03 3.92 -6.81
N VAL A 246 7.91 3.22 -6.69
CA VAL A 246 7.86 1.81 -6.29
C VAL A 246 7.01 1.01 -7.27
N MET A 247 7.56 -0.08 -7.81
CA MET A 247 6.85 -1.08 -8.59
C MET A 247 6.82 -2.40 -7.82
N ILE A 248 5.68 -3.07 -7.83
CA ILE A 248 5.49 -4.38 -7.21
C ILE A 248 5.16 -5.37 -8.33
N VAL A 249 5.91 -6.46 -8.38
CA VAL A 249 5.68 -7.56 -9.34
C VAL A 249 4.83 -8.61 -8.66
N LEU A 250 3.70 -8.95 -9.28
CA LEU A 250 2.74 -9.93 -8.80
C LEU A 250 2.57 -11.06 -9.84
N ASP A 251 1.92 -12.14 -9.42
CA ASP A 251 1.51 -13.24 -10.30
C ASP A 251 0.38 -12.84 -11.29
#